data_AF-A0A7C0VGY8-F1
#
_entry.id   AF-A0A7C0VGY8-F1
#
_cell.length_a   1.000
_cell.length_b   1.000
_cell.length_c   1.000
_cell.angle_alpha   90.00
_cell.angle_beta   90.00
_cell.angle_gamma   90.00
#
_symmetry.space_group_name_H-M   'P 1'
#
loop_
_entity.id
_entity.type
_entity.pdbx_description
1 polymer ?
#
loop_
_entity_poly.entity_id
_entity_poly.type
_entity_poly.pdbx_seq_one_letter_code
_entity_poly.pdbx_strand_id
1 'polypeptide(L)'
;MTSMGIALVIYVALFFILGISMVKLVRGSGKRYIVCGKSLPLLFVATMLTAQAIDANSTIGNSSLTYASGFWIGFIIPLGLAACLLITGTFFAAPLNRMKLLTLPDFYFRRYGSLVELLTSGLMGLSFIILIGGNFAGAAWIVSVVFKTNYLSALILVAIVILLYTTAGGLFASAATDFVQIYPAIIGFLGGFLWLLISKGWGFFAQSIPPGFLSWKVLFSFQGGAWSIWGSFFALALGDVVALDFMERIFAARTPQVARRGCYIGAALTIISGISCSFLGLMGLKLFPQIADSRMVLPMLALSALPFLFGLLILAGVIGAGASTANGGILGVSTVLGRNILQKNILKLILRNKEGESNKIDFTDRKLLIISRLMALPVVGLAVVLAWVKPEPGILLVLAFDVVFAGCFVPLAGGIYWKKANTAGAVTAIVAGSLLRVILYIVIPEPLKGLDTLLPPVLSLLVFIPVSLATQKKYPPNHEAISRVPTDEEVISGVY
;
A
#
# COMPACT_ATOMS: atom_id res chain seq x y z
N MET A 1 20.06 25.01 12.07
CA MET A 1 19.18 24.30 11.11
C MET A 1 19.05 25.16 9.86
N THR A 2 19.02 24.56 8.67
CA THR A 2 18.82 25.30 7.40
C THR A 2 17.38 25.82 7.30
N SER A 3 17.11 26.83 6.46
CA SER A 3 15.75 27.31 6.19
C SER A 3 14.82 26.19 5.71
N MET A 4 15.34 25.28 4.88
CA MET A 4 14.64 24.08 4.44
C MET A 4 14.29 23.17 5.62
N GLY A 5 15.24 22.92 6.52
CA GLY A 5 15.00 22.10 7.70
C GLY A 5 13.92 22.69 8.61
N ILE A 6 13.93 24.01 8.83
CA ILE A 6 12.90 24.69 9.63
C ILE A 6 11.52 24.55 8.98
N ALA A 7 11.41 24.82 7.67
CA ALA A 7 10.15 24.70 6.94
C ALA A 7 9.61 23.25 6.94
N LEU A 8 10.50 22.27 6.85
CA LEU A 8 10.14 20.85 6.91
C LEU A 8 9.66 20.44 8.30
N VAL A 9 10.28 20.95 9.39
CA VAL A 9 9.76 20.75 10.75
C VAL A 9 8.37 21.35 10.91
N ILE A 10 8.15 22.58 10.43
CA ILE A 10 6.84 23.25 10.50
C ILE A 10 5.79 22.41 9.76
N TYR A 11 6.13 21.92 8.57
CA TYR A 11 5.23 21.09 7.77
C TYR A 11 4.90 19.77 8.45
N VAL A 12 5.91 19.07 9.00
CA VAL A 12 5.72 17.82 9.74
C VAL A 12 4.88 18.05 11.00
N ALA A 13 5.17 19.10 11.75
CA ALA A 13 4.39 19.48 12.92
C ALA A 13 2.92 19.77 12.56
N LEU A 14 2.68 20.45 11.43
CA LEU A 14 1.33 20.80 10.98
C LEU A 14 0.50 19.56 10.70
N PHE A 15 0.97 18.62 9.86
CA PHE A 15 0.18 17.42 9.60
C PHE A 15 0.12 16.49 10.82
N PHE A 16 1.15 16.46 11.67
CA PHE A 16 1.14 15.68 12.90
C PHE A 16 0.07 16.17 13.88
N ILE A 17 0.01 17.48 14.13
CA ILE A 17 -1.02 18.11 14.99
C ILE A 17 -2.41 17.86 14.40
N LEU A 18 -2.55 18.02 13.08
CA LEU A 18 -3.79 17.72 12.38
C LEU A 18 -4.22 16.26 12.59
N GLY A 19 -3.32 15.30 12.37
CA GLY A 19 -3.57 13.87 12.55
C GLY A 19 -3.99 13.52 13.98
N ILE A 20 -3.28 14.03 14.99
CA ILE A 20 -3.65 13.81 16.40
C ILE A 20 -5.01 14.43 16.73
N SER A 21 -5.30 15.62 16.21
CA SER A 21 -6.56 16.31 16.49
C SER A 21 -7.80 15.52 16.03
N MET A 22 -7.63 14.60 15.06
CA MET A 22 -8.68 13.71 14.58
C MET A 22 -9.13 12.65 15.59
N VAL A 23 -8.42 12.46 16.72
CA VAL A 23 -8.87 11.59 17.83
C VAL A 23 -10.28 11.96 18.30
N LYS A 24 -10.65 13.25 18.22
CA LYS A 24 -11.97 13.76 18.58
C LYS A 24 -13.09 13.19 17.70
N LEU A 25 -12.78 12.82 16.45
CA LEU A 25 -13.73 12.22 15.52
C LEU A 25 -13.93 10.72 15.73
N VAL A 26 -13.00 10.05 16.43
CA VAL A 26 -13.10 8.62 16.74
C VAL A 26 -14.22 8.35 17.74
N ARG A 27 -14.43 9.25 18.71
CA ARG A 27 -15.50 9.15 19.74
C ARG A 27 -15.59 7.77 20.44
N GLY A 28 -14.44 7.14 20.67
CA GLY A 28 -14.37 5.83 21.33
C GLY A 28 -14.90 4.64 20.51
N SER A 29 -15.14 4.82 19.21
CA SER A 29 -15.71 3.81 18.32
C SER A 29 -14.67 3.16 17.41
N GLY A 30 -14.59 1.83 17.43
CA GLY A 30 -13.72 1.04 16.56
C GLY A 30 -14.13 1.15 15.08
N LYS A 31 -15.43 1.06 14.78
CA LYS A 31 -15.95 1.29 13.42
C LYS A 31 -15.58 2.67 12.88
N ARG A 32 -15.66 3.72 13.70
CA ARG A 32 -15.25 5.08 13.32
C ARG A 32 -13.74 5.18 13.12
N TYR A 33 -12.97 4.50 13.94
CA TYR A 33 -11.51 4.46 13.84
C TYR A 33 -11.01 3.76 12.56
N ILE A 34 -11.63 2.63 12.18
CA ILE A 34 -11.18 1.79 11.06
C ILE A 34 -11.70 2.31 9.71
N VAL A 35 -12.98 2.70 9.62
CA VAL A 35 -13.63 3.01 8.33
C VAL A 35 -14.36 4.36 8.32
N CYS A 36 -14.07 5.26 9.26
CA CYS A 36 -14.71 6.59 9.36
C CYS A 36 -16.25 6.55 9.42
N GLY A 37 -16.84 5.44 9.88
CA GLY A 37 -18.29 5.26 9.84
C GLY A 37 -18.90 5.12 8.43
N LYS A 38 -18.07 4.87 7.40
CA LYS A 38 -18.49 4.68 6.00
C LYS A 38 -19.21 5.89 5.40
N SER A 39 -18.72 7.08 5.71
CA SER A 39 -19.36 8.35 5.34
C SER A 39 -18.47 9.27 4.50
N LEU A 40 -17.26 8.82 4.13
CA LEU A 40 -16.30 9.69 3.46
C LEU A 40 -16.81 10.11 2.07
N PRO A 41 -16.83 11.43 1.77
CA PRO A 41 -17.18 11.94 0.45
C PRO A 41 -16.04 11.74 -0.55
N LEU A 42 -16.34 11.97 -1.82
CA LEU A 42 -15.42 11.74 -2.94
C LEU A 42 -14.07 12.43 -2.79
N LEU A 43 -14.06 13.67 -2.30
CA LEU A 43 -12.82 14.43 -2.12
C LEU A 43 -11.83 13.64 -1.26
N PHE A 44 -12.20 13.26 -0.03
CA PHE A 44 -11.32 12.51 0.86
C PHE A 44 -10.95 11.14 0.31
N VAL A 45 -11.90 10.38 -0.24
CA VAL A 45 -11.61 9.05 -0.79
C VAL A 45 -10.59 9.13 -1.94
N ALA A 46 -10.77 10.08 -2.87
CA ALA A 46 -9.84 10.30 -3.97
C ALA A 46 -8.47 10.75 -3.47
N THR A 47 -8.42 11.72 -2.55
CA THR A 47 -7.19 12.22 -1.93
C THR A 47 -6.42 11.10 -1.26
N MET A 48 -7.06 10.29 -0.42
CA MET A 48 -6.41 9.20 0.31
C MET A 48 -5.90 8.10 -0.63
N LEU A 49 -6.70 7.68 -1.61
CA LEU A 49 -6.26 6.69 -2.61
C LEU A 49 -5.08 7.21 -3.44
N THR A 50 -5.05 8.51 -3.73
CA THR A 50 -3.90 9.15 -4.40
C THR A 50 -2.67 9.16 -3.49
N ALA A 51 -2.84 9.50 -2.21
CA ALA A 51 -1.76 9.56 -1.22
C ALA A 51 -1.09 8.20 -1.02
N GLN A 52 -1.89 7.13 -1.02
CA GLN A 52 -1.38 5.77 -0.92
C GLN A 52 -0.56 5.34 -2.15
N ALA A 53 -0.93 5.78 -3.35
CA ALA A 53 -0.20 5.45 -4.57
C ALA A 53 1.06 6.31 -4.77
N ILE A 54 1.09 7.54 -4.28
CA ILE A 54 2.23 8.46 -4.35
C ILE A 54 2.94 8.50 -2.99
N ASP A 55 3.42 7.35 -2.52
CA ASP A 55 4.09 7.23 -1.23
C ASP A 55 5.62 7.38 -1.34
N ALA A 56 6.33 7.21 -0.22
CA ALA A 56 7.79 7.32 -0.20
C ALA A 56 8.45 6.18 -0.97
N ASN A 57 7.92 4.97 -0.89
CA ASN A 57 8.42 3.83 -1.65
C ASN A 57 8.32 4.04 -3.16
N SER A 58 7.14 4.43 -3.64
CA SER A 58 6.85 4.54 -5.06
C SER A 58 7.60 5.71 -5.68
N THR A 59 7.67 6.84 -4.97
CA THR A 59 8.33 8.05 -5.46
C THR A 59 9.85 7.92 -5.47
N ILE A 60 10.45 7.46 -4.35
CA ILE A 60 11.90 7.26 -4.28
C ILE A 60 12.31 6.12 -5.20
N GLY A 61 11.56 5.01 -5.21
CA GLY A 61 11.81 3.88 -6.12
C GLY A 61 11.76 4.31 -7.59
N ASN A 62 10.73 5.06 -8.00
CA ASN A 62 10.59 5.55 -9.36
C ASN A 62 11.77 6.45 -9.79
N SER A 63 12.07 7.49 -9.01
CA SER A 63 13.15 8.43 -9.35
C SER A 63 14.53 7.78 -9.31
N SER A 64 14.80 6.91 -8.32
CA SER A 64 16.05 6.15 -8.17
C SER A 64 16.27 5.19 -9.32
N LEU A 65 15.28 4.35 -9.65
CA LEU A 65 15.38 3.39 -10.76
C LEU A 65 15.44 4.10 -12.11
N THR A 66 14.73 5.22 -12.27
CA THR A 66 14.83 6.03 -13.49
C THR A 66 16.23 6.59 -13.68
N TYR A 67 16.84 7.13 -12.61
CA TYR A 67 18.21 7.62 -12.64
C TYR A 67 19.22 6.49 -12.90
N ALA A 68 19.05 5.34 -12.25
CA ALA A 68 20.04 4.25 -12.33
C ALA A 68 19.93 3.42 -13.62
N SER A 69 18.71 3.20 -14.12
CA SER A 69 18.42 2.16 -15.12
C SER A 69 17.55 2.62 -16.28
N GLY A 70 17.02 3.84 -16.26
CA GLY A 70 16.23 4.42 -17.35
C GLY A 70 14.73 4.53 -17.06
N PHE A 71 14.06 5.33 -17.89
CA PHE A 71 12.70 5.82 -17.69
C PHE A 71 11.68 4.69 -17.46
N TRP A 72 11.64 3.70 -18.35
CA TRP A 72 10.62 2.65 -18.29
C TRP A 72 10.77 1.73 -17.09
N ILE A 73 11.98 1.58 -16.54
CA ILE A 73 12.24 0.74 -15.37
C ILE A 73 11.75 1.44 -14.10
N GLY A 74 11.93 2.75 -13.96
CA GLY A 74 11.35 3.50 -12.83
C GLY A 74 9.86 3.76 -12.99
N PHE A 75 9.43 4.18 -14.18
CA PHE A 75 8.04 4.54 -14.49
C PHE A 75 7.07 3.34 -14.37
N ILE A 76 7.57 2.10 -14.40
CA ILE A 76 6.73 0.91 -14.21
C ILE A 76 6.00 0.91 -12.86
N ILE A 77 6.60 1.53 -11.82
CA ILE A 77 6.03 1.58 -10.48
C ILE A 77 4.73 2.41 -10.45
N PRO A 78 4.75 3.72 -10.79
CA PRO A 78 3.52 4.50 -10.82
C PRO A 78 2.54 4.01 -11.89
N LEU A 79 3.03 3.41 -12.99
CA LEU A 79 2.16 2.80 -14.00
C LEU A 79 1.39 1.59 -13.44
N GLY A 80 2.05 0.72 -12.68
CA GLY A 80 1.44 -0.42 -12.00
C GLY A 80 0.41 0.01 -10.95
N LEU A 81 0.76 0.97 -10.09
CA LEU A 81 -0.15 1.49 -9.05
C LEU A 81 -1.38 2.19 -9.65
N ALA A 82 -1.18 2.99 -10.71
CA ALA A 82 -2.30 3.59 -11.43
C ALA A 82 -3.19 2.53 -12.10
N ALA A 83 -2.59 1.48 -12.67
CA ALA A 83 -3.33 0.35 -13.22
C ALA A 83 -4.13 -0.38 -12.12
N CYS A 84 -3.56 -0.59 -10.94
CA CYS A 84 -4.29 -1.14 -9.78
C CYS A 84 -5.50 -0.29 -9.43
N LEU A 85 -5.35 1.03 -9.31
CA LEU A 85 -6.46 1.92 -9.02
C LEU A 85 -7.54 1.86 -10.13
N LEU A 86 -7.15 1.80 -11.40
CA LEU A 86 -8.12 1.63 -12.50
C LEU A 86 -8.86 0.28 -12.43
N ILE A 87 -8.14 -0.81 -12.22
CA ILE A 87 -8.68 -2.17 -12.11
C ILE A 87 -9.61 -2.27 -10.90
N THR A 88 -9.16 -1.77 -9.76
CA THR A 88 -9.93 -1.70 -8.52
C THR A 88 -11.18 -0.85 -8.71
N GLY A 89 -11.08 0.35 -9.28
CA GLY A 89 -12.24 1.20 -9.56
C GLY A 89 -13.25 0.61 -10.53
N THR A 90 -12.77 -0.20 -11.49
CA THR A 90 -13.63 -0.81 -12.51
C THR A 90 -14.34 -2.05 -11.98
N PHE A 91 -13.60 -2.93 -11.32
CA PHE A 91 -14.04 -4.26 -10.96
C PHE A 91 -14.38 -4.36 -9.47
N PHE A 92 -13.45 -4.02 -8.58
CA PHE A 92 -13.52 -4.42 -7.17
C PHE A 92 -14.19 -3.42 -6.23
N ALA A 93 -14.06 -2.12 -6.48
CA ALA A 93 -14.43 -1.07 -5.54
C ALA A 93 -15.92 -1.04 -5.22
N ALA A 94 -16.79 -1.15 -6.22
CA ALA A 94 -18.23 -1.13 -5.99
C ALA A 94 -18.77 -2.41 -5.31
N PRO A 95 -18.45 -3.63 -5.78
CA PRO A 95 -18.86 -4.86 -5.10
C PRO A 95 -18.39 -4.89 -3.64
N LEU A 96 -17.13 -4.57 -3.38
CA LEU A 96 -16.55 -4.63 -2.03
C LEU A 96 -17.12 -3.56 -1.09
N ASN A 97 -17.37 -2.34 -1.58
CA ASN A 97 -18.03 -1.30 -0.77
C ASN A 97 -19.46 -1.70 -0.35
N ARG A 98 -20.24 -2.33 -1.25
CA ARG A 98 -21.62 -2.76 -0.96
C ARG A 98 -21.71 -3.78 0.17
N MET A 99 -20.67 -4.58 0.38
CA MET A 99 -20.63 -5.63 1.40
C MET A 99 -20.49 -5.08 2.82
N LYS A 100 -20.25 -3.77 3.01
CA LYS A 100 -20.09 -3.14 4.33
C LYS A 100 -19.08 -3.90 5.21
N LEU A 101 -17.91 -4.22 4.67
CA LEU A 101 -16.81 -4.86 5.41
C LEU A 101 -16.13 -3.86 6.37
N LEU A 102 -15.36 -4.38 7.34
CA LEU A 102 -14.40 -3.57 8.11
C LEU A 102 -12.98 -3.81 7.64
N THR A 103 -12.64 -5.06 7.31
CA THR A 103 -11.33 -5.45 6.78
C THR A 103 -11.52 -6.30 5.53
N LEU A 104 -10.50 -6.38 4.68
CA LEU A 104 -10.54 -7.24 3.50
C LEU A 104 -10.63 -8.73 3.88
N PRO A 105 -9.94 -9.25 4.92
CA PRO A 105 -10.16 -10.62 5.38
C PRO A 105 -11.59 -10.98 5.78
N ASP A 106 -12.43 -10.01 6.19
CA ASP A 106 -13.87 -10.25 6.41
C ASP A 106 -14.58 -10.76 5.13
N PHE A 107 -14.13 -10.34 3.94
CA PHE A 107 -14.64 -10.86 2.66
C PHE A 107 -14.32 -12.36 2.52
N TYR A 108 -13.06 -12.73 2.78
CA TYR A 108 -12.62 -14.12 2.66
C TYR A 108 -13.33 -15.02 3.68
N PHE A 109 -13.58 -14.51 4.88
CA PHE A 109 -14.41 -15.21 5.86
C PHE A 109 -15.81 -15.51 5.33
N ARG A 110 -16.52 -14.49 4.83
CA ARG A 110 -17.88 -14.67 4.29
C ARG A 110 -17.91 -15.65 3.12
N ARG A 111 -16.92 -15.55 2.23
CA ARG A 111 -16.92 -16.29 0.97
C ARG A 111 -16.41 -17.72 1.11
N TYR A 112 -15.47 -17.95 2.02
CA TYR A 112 -14.68 -19.18 2.11
C TYR A 112 -14.51 -19.75 3.52
N GLY A 113 -14.84 -19.00 4.57
CA GLY A 113 -14.74 -19.43 5.97
C GLY A 113 -13.44 -19.02 6.67
N SER A 114 -13.34 -19.40 7.95
CA SER A 114 -12.29 -18.97 8.90
C SER A 114 -10.87 -19.33 8.48
N LEU A 115 -10.66 -20.51 7.89
CA LEU A 115 -9.32 -20.93 7.47
C LEU A 115 -8.73 -19.99 6.42
N VAL A 116 -9.53 -19.60 5.43
CA VAL A 116 -9.08 -18.70 4.35
C VAL A 116 -8.91 -17.28 4.89
N GLU A 117 -9.78 -16.83 5.80
CA GLU A 117 -9.60 -15.56 6.53
C GLU A 117 -8.27 -15.53 7.28
N LEU A 118 -7.91 -16.60 8.00
CA LEU A 118 -6.68 -16.68 8.77
C LEU A 118 -5.44 -16.64 7.86
N LEU A 119 -5.42 -17.45 6.80
CA LEU A 119 -4.30 -17.50 5.84
C LEU A 119 -4.09 -16.14 5.16
N THR A 120 -5.17 -15.53 4.67
CA THR A 120 -5.09 -14.22 4.00
C THR A 120 -4.72 -13.10 4.96
N SER A 121 -5.22 -13.14 6.21
CA SER A 121 -4.85 -12.20 7.27
C SER A 121 -3.35 -12.26 7.59
N GLY A 122 -2.77 -13.46 7.65
CA GLY A 122 -1.33 -13.64 7.86
C GLY A 122 -0.49 -13.11 6.70
N LEU A 123 -0.84 -13.47 5.46
CA LEU A 123 -0.12 -13.02 4.26
C LEU A 123 -0.21 -11.50 4.05
N MET A 124 -1.40 -10.91 4.20
CA MET A 124 -1.59 -9.46 4.10
C MET A 124 -0.88 -8.74 5.24
N GLY A 125 -0.93 -9.28 6.46
CA GLY A 125 -0.19 -8.72 7.60
C GLY A 125 1.31 -8.65 7.35
N LEU A 126 1.90 -9.76 6.88
CA LEU A 126 3.32 -9.83 6.52
C LEU A 126 3.67 -8.84 5.41
N SER A 127 2.90 -8.85 4.31
CA SER A 127 3.05 -7.93 3.19
C SER A 127 3.08 -6.47 3.63
N PHE A 128 2.15 -6.06 4.49
CA PHE A 128 2.07 -4.68 4.92
C PHE A 128 3.14 -4.27 5.91
N ILE A 129 3.66 -5.19 6.74
CA ILE A 129 4.83 -4.91 7.58
C ILE A 129 6.04 -4.55 6.71
N ILE A 130 6.22 -5.23 5.57
CA ILE A 130 7.25 -4.93 4.57
C ILE A 130 7.01 -3.53 3.96
N LEU A 131 5.77 -3.23 3.56
CA LEU A 131 5.38 -1.91 3.01
C LEU A 131 5.67 -0.76 3.98
N ILE A 132 5.29 -0.91 5.26
CA ILE A 132 5.51 0.07 6.30
C ILE A 132 7.01 0.29 6.51
N GLY A 133 7.80 -0.78 6.53
CA GLY A 133 9.26 -0.70 6.64
C GLY A 133 9.89 0.12 5.51
N GLY A 134 9.45 -0.08 4.27
CA GLY A 134 9.93 0.71 3.13
C GLY A 134 9.56 2.20 3.22
N ASN A 135 8.35 2.52 3.68
CA ASN A 135 7.92 3.91 3.88
C ASN A 135 8.68 4.60 5.02
N PHE A 136 8.94 3.87 6.12
CA PHE A 136 9.81 4.36 7.20
C PHE A 136 11.23 4.61 6.69
N ALA A 137 11.81 3.70 5.90
CA ALA A 137 13.15 3.87 5.34
C ALA A 137 13.23 5.10 4.42
N GLY A 138 12.27 5.27 3.51
CA GLY A 138 12.22 6.41 2.60
C GLY A 138 12.11 7.75 3.32
N ALA A 139 11.20 7.86 4.29
CA ALA A 139 11.07 9.07 5.10
C ALA A 139 12.30 9.34 5.98
N ALA A 140 12.87 8.29 6.60
CA ALA A 140 14.04 8.39 7.47
C ALA A 140 15.28 8.86 6.71
N TRP A 141 15.48 8.45 5.45
CA TRP A 141 16.57 9.00 4.65
C TRP A 141 16.44 10.49 4.41
N ILE A 142 15.26 10.97 4.00
CA ILE A 142 15.07 12.40 3.77
C ILE A 142 15.36 13.18 5.06
N VAL A 143 14.84 12.72 6.20
CA VAL A 143 15.10 13.31 7.51
C VAL A 143 16.60 13.29 7.83
N SER A 144 17.29 12.15 7.62
CA SER A 144 18.73 12.02 7.89
C SER A 144 19.57 13.02 7.08
N VAL A 145 19.18 13.27 5.82
CA VAL A 145 19.89 14.15 4.89
C VAL A 145 19.64 15.61 5.21
N VAL A 146 18.37 15.98 5.44
CA VAL A 146 17.97 17.36 5.73
C VAL A 146 18.54 17.83 7.07
N PHE A 147 18.49 16.98 8.09
CA PHE A 147 18.97 17.32 9.44
C PHE A 147 20.40 16.89 9.72
N LYS A 148 21.08 16.23 8.78
CA LYS A 148 22.44 15.69 8.94
C LYS A 148 22.58 14.84 10.21
N THR A 149 21.59 13.98 10.45
CA THR A 149 21.55 13.05 11.60
C THR A 149 21.79 11.62 11.14
N ASN A 150 22.08 10.71 12.07
CA ASN A 150 22.23 9.31 11.71
C ASN A 150 20.87 8.69 11.29
N TYR A 151 20.94 7.68 10.42
CA TYR A 151 19.74 7.03 9.87
C TYR A 151 18.86 6.42 10.97
N LEU A 152 19.47 5.79 11.99
CA LEU A 152 18.72 5.14 13.07
C LEU A 152 17.87 6.12 13.88
N SER A 153 18.41 7.29 14.26
CA SER A 153 17.63 8.30 15.00
C SER A 153 16.52 8.87 14.13
N ALA A 154 16.79 9.10 12.84
CA ALA A 154 15.76 9.54 11.91
C ALA A 154 14.63 8.51 11.77
N LEU A 155 14.98 7.22 11.67
CA LEU A 155 14.04 6.11 11.59
C LEU A 155 13.16 6.01 12.85
N ILE A 156 13.77 6.04 14.03
CA ILE A 156 13.03 5.97 15.31
C ILE A 156 12.09 7.18 15.45
N LEU A 157 12.56 8.39 15.11
CA LEU A 157 11.74 9.60 15.16
C LEU A 157 10.52 9.49 14.23
N VAL A 158 10.74 9.11 12.97
CA VAL A 158 9.68 8.94 11.98
C VAL A 158 8.65 7.90 12.44
N ALA A 159 9.13 6.74 12.93
CA ALA A 159 8.26 5.67 13.41
C ALA A 159 7.40 6.08 14.61
N ILE A 160 7.98 6.79 15.59
CA ILE A 160 7.26 7.29 16.77
C ILE A 160 6.18 8.30 16.36
N VAL A 161 6.54 9.28 15.53
CA VAL A 161 5.60 10.32 15.06
C VAL A 161 4.42 9.66 14.36
N ILE A 162 4.69 8.72 13.44
CA ILE A 162 3.64 8.02 12.68
C ILE A 162 2.76 7.18 13.61
N LEU A 163 3.36 6.39 14.50
CA LEU A 163 2.64 5.56 15.46
C LEU A 163 1.67 6.39 16.32
N LEU A 164 2.12 7.54 16.84
CA LEU A 164 1.32 8.38 17.72
C LEU A 164 0.06 8.93 17.04
N TYR A 165 0.18 9.54 15.85
CA TYR A 165 -1.02 10.06 15.20
C TYR A 165 -1.90 8.96 14.62
N THR A 166 -1.31 7.82 14.20
CA THR A 166 -2.05 6.66 13.70
C THR A 166 -2.95 6.09 14.79
N THR A 167 -2.37 5.80 15.96
CA THR A 167 -3.12 5.25 17.09
C THR A 167 -4.15 6.26 17.64
N ALA A 168 -3.87 7.57 17.55
CA ALA A 168 -4.81 8.60 17.95
C ALA A 168 -6.06 8.64 17.06
N GLY A 169 -5.91 8.92 15.75
CA GLY A 169 -7.04 9.24 14.86
C GLY A 169 -7.44 8.17 13.85
N GLY A 170 -6.65 7.11 13.66
CA GLY A 170 -6.94 6.03 12.71
C GLY A 170 -7.17 6.54 11.29
N LEU A 171 -8.21 6.05 10.62
CA LEU A 171 -8.50 6.45 9.24
C LEU A 171 -8.88 7.93 9.12
N PHE A 172 -9.43 8.55 10.17
CA PHE A 172 -9.66 10.00 10.19
C PHE A 172 -8.37 10.79 10.18
N ALA A 173 -7.33 10.32 10.90
CA ALA A 173 -6.01 10.95 10.84
C ALA A 173 -5.47 10.89 9.42
N SER A 174 -5.54 9.72 8.76
CA SER A 174 -5.17 9.58 7.34
C SER A 174 -5.92 10.58 6.48
N ALA A 175 -7.25 10.60 6.54
CA ALA A 175 -8.06 11.48 5.68
C ALA A 175 -7.66 12.96 5.79
N ALA A 176 -7.35 13.42 7.01
CA ALA A 176 -6.92 14.79 7.25
C ALA A 176 -5.49 15.04 6.79
N THR A 177 -4.54 14.16 7.13
CA THR A 177 -3.13 14.31 6.74
C THR A 177 -2.95 14.23 5.24
N ASP A 178 -3.64 13.30 4.58
CA ASP A 178 -3.51 13.03 3.14
C ASP A 178 -3.88 14.27 2.33
N PHE A 179 -4.89 15.02 2.77
CA PHE A 179 -5.31 16.26 2.13
C PHE A 179 -4.21 17.32 2.14
N VAL A 180 -3.46 17.43 3.24
CA VAL A 180 -2.37 18.40 3.37
C VAL A 180 -1.07 17.87 2.75
N GLN A 181 -0.97 16.56 2.51
CA GLN A 181 0.23 15.91 2.02
C GLN A 181 0.27 15.76 0.51
N ILE A 182 -0.81 15.27 -0.08
CA ILE A 182 -0.78 14.80 -1.47
C ILE A 182 -0.74 15.94 -2.48
N TYR A 183 -1.53 16.98 -2.29
CA TYR A 183 -1.56 18.09 -3.25
C TYR A 183 -0.24 18.87 -3.27
N PRO A 184 0.37 19.20 -2.11
CA PRO A 184 1.71 19.77 -2.10
C PRO A 184 2.75 18.86 -2.76
N ALA A 185 2.69 17.54 -2.54
CA ALA A 185 3.58 16.58 -3.23
C ALA A 185 3.42 16.66 -4.76
N ILE A 186 2.18 16.59 -5.26
CA ILE A 186 1.87 16.69 -6.70
C ILE A 186 2.41 18.01 -7.29
N ILE A 187 2.16 19.13 -6.60
CA ILE A 187 2.64 20.46 -7.01
C ILE A 187 4.18 20.50 -6.99
N GLY A 188 4.82 19.88 -6.00
CA GLY A 188 6.27 19.76 -5.91
C GLY A 188 6.86 19.03 -7.10
N PHE A 189 6.35 17.82 -7.42
CA PHE A 189 6.88 17.03 -8.53
C PHE A 189 6.62 17.70 -9.89
N LEU A 190 5.37 18.08 -10.16
CA LEU A 190 5.00 18.67 -11.44
C LEU A 190 5.63 20.06 -11.61
N GLY A 191 5.57 20.90 -10.58
CA GLY A 191 6.16 22.24 -10.59
C GLY A 191 7.68 22.20 -10.71
N GLY A 192 8.35 21.31 -9.97
CA GLY A 192 9.79 21.13 -10.05
C GLY A 192 10.24 20.65 -11.45
N PHE A 193 9.52 19.69 -12.02
CA PHE A 193 9.78 19.21 -13.38
C PHE A 193 9.59 20.32 -14.42
N LEU A 194 8.43 21.00 -14.42
CA LEU A 194 8.13 22.07 -15.36
C LEU A 194 9.11 23.24 -15.23
N TRP A 195 9.50 23.60 -14.00
CA TRP A 195 10.46 24.67 -13.77
C TRP A 195 11.84 24.34 -14.36
N LEU A 196 12.35 23.11 -14.17
CA LEU A 196 13.61 22.70 -14.78
C LEU A 196 13.53 22.68 -16.31
N LEU A 197 12.40 22.20 -16.84
CA LEU A 197 12.16 22.16 -18.28
C LEU A 197 12.15 23.56 -18.90
N ILE A 198 11.48 24.53 -18.26
CA ILE A 198 11.39 25.91 -18.75
C ILE A 198 12.72 26.65 -18.58
N SER A 199 13.42 26.47 -17.45
CA SER A 199 14.64 27.22 -17.14
C SER A 199 15.87 26.79 -17.92
N LYS A 200 15.98 25.50 -18.29
CA LYS A 200 17.17 24.95 -18.97
C LYS A 200 16.88 24.36 -20.35
N GLY A 201 15.62 24.03 -20.65
CA GLY A 201 15.21 23.36 -21.89
C GLY A 201 15.50 21.85 -21.89
N TRP A 202 14.67 21.08 -22.60
CA TRP A 202 14.85 19.62 -22.69
C TRP A 202 16.20 19.23 -23.31
N GLY A 203 16.66 19.97 -24.32
CA GLY A 203 17.92 19.70 -25.01
C GLY A 203 19.15 19.68 -24.08
N PHE A 204 19.15 20.50 -23.03
CA PHE A 204 20.21 20.52 -22.02
C PHE A 204 20.32 19.20 -21.25
N PHE A 205 19.18 18.60 -20.89
CA PHE A 205 19.12 17.35 -20.15
C PHE A 205 19.32 16.13 -21.06
N ALA A 206 18.72 16.15 -22.25
CA ALA A 206 18.75 15.04 -23.19
C ALA A 206 20.17 14.62 -23.59
N GLN A 207 21.12 15.56 -23.62
CA GLN A 207 22.53 15.29 -23.93
C GLN A 207 23.24 14.37 -22.93
N SER A 208 22.76 14.29 -21.70
CA SER A 208 23.37 13.45 -20.64
C SER A 208 22.56 12.19 -20.34
N ILE A 209 21.49 11.93 -21.10
CA ILE A 209 20.73 10.70 -21.00
C ILE A 209 21.45 9.62 -21.81
N PRO A 210 21.88 8.50 -21.20
CA PRO A 210 22.55 7.43 -21.94
C PRO A 210 21.66 6.84 -23.04
N PRO A 211 22.25 6.39 -24.17
CA PRO A 211 21.51 5.69 -25.20
C PRO A 211 20.72 4.51 -24.60
N GLY A 212 19.44 4.42 -24.93
CA GLY A 212 18.56 3.35 -24.44
C GLY A 212 17.74 3.68 -23.19
N PHE A 213 18.10 4.70 -22.39
CA PHE A 213 17.35 5.03 -21.15
C PHE A 213 15.91 5.48 -21.39
N LEU A 214 15.59 6.02 -22.58
CA LEU A 214 14.22 6.36 -22.99
C LEU A 214 13.57 5.25 -23.84
N SER A 215 14.31 4.21 -24.22
CA SER A 215 13.86 3.22 -25.17
C SER A 215 12.85 2.27 -24.54
N TRP A 216 11.65 2.23 -25.11
CA TRP A 216 10.60 1.27 -24.76
C TRP A 216 10.96 -0.18 -25.12
N LYS A 217 12.03 -0.41 -25.91
CA LYS A 217 12.50 -1.75 -26.28
C LYS A 217 12.88 -2.62 -25.07
N VAL A 218 13.27 -2.00 -23.95
CA VAL A 218 13.59 -2.73 -22.71
C VAL A 218 12.39 -3.52 -22.19
N LEU A 219 11.16 -3.08 -22.48
CA LEU A 219 9.92 -3.78 -22.12
C LEU A 219 9.73 -5.12 -22.84
N PHE A 220 10.50 -5.37 -23.91
CA PHE A 220 10.41 -6.57 -24.75
C PHE A 220 11.72 -7.36 -24.79
N SER A 221 12.78 -6.86 -24.15
CA SER A 221 14.06 -7.54 -24.07
C SER A 221 14.08 -8.48 -22.86
N PHE A 222 13.70 -9.73 -23.08
CA PHE A 222 13.65 -10.73 -22.00
C PHE A 222 15.02 -11.03 -21.39
N GLN A 223 16.10 -10.98 -22.18
CA GLN A 223 17.48 -11.03 -21.66
C GLN A 223 17.91 -9.70 -21.00
N GLY A 224 17.24 -8.60 -21.32
CA GLY A 224 17.48 -7.26 -20.78
C GLY A 224 16.61 -6.89 -19.58
N GLY A 225 16.01 -7.87 -18.89
CA GLY A 225 15.26 -7.64 -17.65
C GLY A 225 13.76 -7.36 -17.82
N ALA A 226 13.17 -7.57 -19.01
CA ALA A 226 11.74 -7.37 -19.24
C ALA A 226 10.86 -8.19 -18.28
N TRP A 227 11.30 -9.39 -17.88
CA TRP A 227 10.61 -10.22 -16.90
C TRP A 227 10.43 -9.50 -15.56
N SER A 228 11.49 -8.87 -15.04
CA SER A 228 11.45 -8.09 -13.79
C SER A 228 10.52 -6.88 -13.91
N ILE A 229 10.53 -6.20 -15.07
CA ILE A 229 9.66 -5.04 -15.32
C ILE A 229 8.20 -5.48 -15.28
N TRP A 230 7.83 -6.51 -16.05
CA TRP A 230 6.46 -7.01 -16.08
C TRP A 230 6.04 -7.67 -14.76
N GLY A 231 6.94 -8.39 -14.09
CA GLY A 231 6.72 -8.92 -12.75
C GLY A 231 6.36 -7.81 -11.76
N SER A 232 7.14 -6.73 -11.75
CA SER A 232 6.86 -5.54 -10.92
C SER A 232 5.53 -4.89 -11.31
N PHE A 233 5.26 -4.73 -12.60
CA PHE A 233 4.00 -4.17 -13.09
C PHE A 233 2.79 -4.97 -12.60
N PHE A 234 2.78 -6.29 -12.79
CA PHE A 234 1.63 -7.13 -12.42
C PHE A 234 1.50 -7.30 -10.90
N ALA A 235 2.60 -7.37 -10.16
CA ALA A 235 2.55 -7.32 -8.70
C ALA A 235 1.89 -6.03 -8.21
N LEU A 236 2.26 -4.88 -8.77
CA LEU A 236 1.68 -3.59 -8.40
C LEU A 236 0.29 -3.36 -9.00
N ALA A 237 -0.07 -3.95 -10.14
CA ALA A 237 -1.36 -3.74 -10.79
C ALA A 237 -2.46 -4.69 -10.28
N LEU A 238 -2.09 -5.93 -9.92
CA LEU A 238 -3.02 -6.98 -9.50
C LEU A 238 -2.83 -7.38 -8.03
N GLY A 239 -1.58 -7.47 -7.55
CA GLY A 239 -1.29 -7.73 -6.15
C GLY A 239 -1.75 -6.61 -5.22
N ASP A 240 -1.60 -5.36 -5.65
CA ASP A 240 -2.08 -4.20 -4.88
C ASP A 240 -3.63 -4.12 -4.81
N VAL A 241 -4.37 -4.88 -5.62
CA VAL A 241 -5.84 -4.97 -5.47
C VAL A 241 -6.22 -5.60 -4.12
N VAL A 242 -5.35 -6.41 -3.51
CA VAL A 242 -5.59 -6.98 -2.17
C VAL A 242 -4.99 -6.13 -1.05
N ALA A 243 -4.55 -4.90 -1.35
CA ALA A 243 -3.97 -3.97 -0.40
C ALA A 243 -4.98 -3.55 0.68
N LEU A 244 -4.60 -3.72 1.96
CA LEU A 244 -5.43 -3.38 3.11
C LEU A 244 -5.77 -1.89 3.16
N ASP A 245 -4.76 -1.04 2.93
CA ASP A 245 -4.93 0.41 2.96
C ASP A 245 -5.89 0.90 1.88
N PHE A 246 -5.74 0.49 0.61
CA PHE A 246 -6.69 0.86 -0.46
C PHE A 246 -8.11 0.40 -0.12
N MET A 247 -8.24 -0.85 0.35
CA MET A 247 -9.53 -1.44 0.67
C MET A 247 -10.23 -0.72 1.83
N GLU A 248 -9.51 -0.25 2.85
CA GLU A 248 -10.07 0.58 3.91
C GLU A 248 -10.72 1.86 3.36
N ARG A 249 -10.10 2.54 2.38
CA ARG A 249 -10.66 3.77 1.77
C ARG A 249 -11.89 3.44 0.94
N ILE A 250 -11.88 2.30 0.25
CA ILE A 250 -13.05 1.79 -0.48
C ILE A 250 -14.19 1.48 0.49
N PHE A 251 -13.92 0.85 1.63
CA PHE A 251 -14.94 0.55 2.64
C PHE A 251 -15.46 1.82 3.33
N ALA A 252 -14.62 2.84 3.51
CA ALA A 252 -14.96 4.10 4.14
C ALA A 252 -15.78 5.05 3.25
N ALA A 253 -15.77 4.83 1.93
CA ALA A 253 -16.54 5.62 0.99
C ALA A 253 -18.05 5.53 1.23
N ARG A 254 -18.74 6.68 1.17
CA ARG A 254 -20.19 6.76 1.43
C ARG A 254 -21.06 5.95 0.46
N THR A 255 -20.60 5.76 -0.77
CA THR A 255 -21.32 4.98 -1.79
C THR A 255 -20.36 4.23 -2.70
N PRO A 256 -20.82 3.16 -3.37
CA PRO A 256 -20.02 2.42 -4.34
C PRO A 256 -19.50 3.32 -5.47
N GLN A 257 -20.30 4.28 -5.93
CA GLN A 257 -19.91 5.22 -6.99
C GLN A 257 -18.81 6.16 -6.53
N VAL A 258 -18.83 6.57 -5.26
CA VAL A 258 -17.75 7.38 -4.67
C VAL A 258 -16.46 6.57 -4.61
N ALA A 259 -16.51 5.31 -4.16
CA ALA A 259 -15.34 4.44 -4.16
C ALA A 259 -14.73 4.30 -5.56
N ARG A 260 -15.55 4.02 -6.59
CA ARG A 260 -15.11 3.89 -7.98
C ARG A 260 -14.47 5.16 -8.53
N ARG A 261 -15.16 6.30 -8.38
CA ARG A 261 -14.66 7.60 -8.87
C ARG A 261 -13.38 8.01 -8.14
N GLY A 262 -13.27 7.71 -6.84
CA GLY A 262 -12.06 7.95 -6.07
C GLY A 262 -10.85 7.22 -6.66
N CYS A 263 -11.04 5.95 -7.03
CA CYS A 263 -9.99 5.16 -7.67
C CYS A 263 -9.57 5.76 -9.03
N TYR A 264 -10.51 6.19 -9.87
CA TYR A 264 -10.17 6.78 -11.18
C TYR A 264 -9.42 8.11 -11.06
N ILE A 265 -9.82 8.97 -10.12
CA ILE A 265 -9.11 10.22 -9.84
C ILE A 265 -7.70 9.91 -9.31
N GLY A 266 -7.59 8.96 -8.38
CA GLY A 266 -6.30 8.52 -7.85
C GLY A 266 -5.36 8.00 -8.92
N ALA A 267 -5.86 7.18 -9.86
CA ALA A 267 -5.08 6.67 -10.97
C ALA A 267 -4.53 7.80 -11.85
N ALA A 268 -5.37 8.78 -12.20
CA ALA A 268 -4.96 9.91 -13.04
C ALA A 268 -3.87 10.74 -12.35
N LEU A 269 -4.05 11.08 -11.07
CA LEU A 269 -3.08 11.86 -10.30
C LEU A 269 -1.77 11.08 -10.09
N THR A 270 -1.84 9.77 -9.89
CA THR A 270 -0.67 8.89 -9.77
C THR A 270 0.18 8.92 -11.05
N ILE A 271 -0.44 8.86 -12.23
CA ILE A 271 0.30 8.95 -13.50
C ILE A 271 0.95 10.33 -13.67
N ILE A 272 0.22 11.41 -13.39
CA ILE A 272 0.74 12.78 -13.53
C ILE A 272 1.99 12.97 -12.66
N SER A 273 1.92 12.56 -11.39
CA SER A 273 3.07 12.64 -10.48
C SER A 273 4.17 11.65 -10.82
N GLY A 274 3.82 10.43 -11.23
CA GLY A 274 4.76 9.39 -11.63
C GLY A 274 5.61 9.81 -12.83
N ILE A 275 4.99 10.35 -13.88
CA ILE A 275 5.71 10.88 -15.06
C ILE A 275 6.66 12.01 -14.62
N SER A 276 6.14 12.98 -13.85
CA SER A 276 6.93 14.12 -13.37
C SER A 276 8.15 13.68 -12.55
N CYS A 277 7.96 12.72 -11.64
CA CYS A 277 9.02 12.15 -10.81
C CYS A 277 10.05 11.36 -11.63
N SER A 278 9.62 10.62 -12.65
CA SER A 278 10.52 9.90 -13.56
C SER A 278 11.43 10.88 -14.31
N PHE A 279 10.85 11.96 -14.86
CA PHE A 279 11.64 13.00 -15.53
C PHE A 279 12.59 13.74 -14.59
N LEU A 280 12.19 14.00 -13.34
CA LEU A 280 13.12 14.51 -12.33
C LEU A 280 14.30 13.56 -12.13
N GLY A 281 14.07 12.25 -12.05
CA GLY A 281 15.13 11.23 -12.01
C GLY A 281 16.09 11.33 -13.21
N LEU A 282 15.58 11.46 -14.44
CA LEU A 282 16.41 11.65 -15.64
C LEU A 282 17.18 12.97 -15.62
N MET A 283 16.56 14.06 -15.19
CA MET A 283 17.21 15.37 -15.08
C MET A 283 18.36 15.34 -14.05
N GLY A 284 18.27 14.45 -13.06
CA GLY A 284 19.33 14.14 -12.12
C GLY A 284 20.64 13.69 -12.77
N LEU A 285 20.59 12.96 -13.90
CA LEU A 285 21.79 12.47 -14.61
C LEU A 285 22.70 13.62 -15.04
N LYS A 286 22.11 14.75 -15.45
CA LYS A 286 22.85 15.94 -15.87
C LYS A 286 23.37 16.76 -14.70
N LEU A 287 22.53 16.95 -13.69
CA LEU A 287 22.80 17.87 -12.58
C LEU A 287 23.67 17.24 -11.49
N PHE A 288 23.55 15.93 -11.32
CA PHE A 288 24.25 15.14 -10.31
C PHE A 288 24.68 13.81 -10.92
N PRO A 289 25.70 13.77 -11.79
CA PRO A 289 26.12 12.56 -12.51
C PRO A 289 26.83 11.51 -11.64
N GLN A 290 27.28 11.87 -10.43
CA GLN A 290 28.05 11.00 -9.54
C GLN A 290 27.38 10.84 -8.18
N ILE A 291 26.11 10.45 -8.18
CA ILE A 291 25.42 10.12 -6.93
C ILE A 291 25.81 8.69 -6.53
N ALA A 292 26.44 8.53 -5.37
CA ALA A 292 26.83 7.21 -4.83
C ALA A 292 25.61 6.30 -4.58
N ASP A 293 24.50 6.90 -4.13
CA ASP A 293 23.23 6.21 -3.90
C ASP A 293 22.11 6.88 -4.69
N SER A 294 21.66 6.27 -5.78
CA SER A 294 20.61 6.83 -6.66
C SER A 294 19.32 7.25 -5.94
N ARG A 295 19.05 6.71 -4.74
CA ARG A 295 17.87 7.05 -3.91
C ARG A 295 17.93 8.49 -3.41
N MET A 296 19.12 9.11 -3.46
CA MET A 296 19.39 10.50 -3.13
C MET A 296 19.10 11.50 -4.26
N VAL A 297 18.79 11.03 -5.48
CA VAL A 297 18.58 11.92 -6.64
C VAL A 297 17.50 12.96 -6.39
N LEU A 298 16.36 12.53 -5.85
CA LEU A 298 15.22 13.40 -5.61
C LEU A 298 15.48 14.40 -4.45
N PRO A 299 16.04 13.96 -3.29
CA PRO A 299 16.51 14.90 -2.27
C PRO A 299 17.52 15.92 -2.77
N MET A 300 18.50 15.51 -3.58
CA MET A 300 19.53 16.42 -4.10
C MET A 300 18.96 17.45 -5.06
N LEU A 301 18.05 17.04 -5.95
CA LEU A 301 17.33 17.97 -6.83
C LEU A 301 16.54 19.01 -6.01
N ALA A 302 15.82 18.55 -5.00
CA ALA A 302 15.03 19.41 -4.14
C ALA A 302 15.87 20.41 -3.34
N LEU A 303 17.05 20.02 -2.86
CA LEU A 303 17.91 20.86 -2.03
C LEU A 303 18.80 21.83 -2.84
N SER A 304 19.20 21.44 -4.05
CA SER A 304 20.30 22.12 -4.74
C SER A 304 20.00 22.53 -6.18
N ALA A 305 18.94 22.02 -6.81
CA ALA A 305 18.61 22.33 -8.20
C ALA A 305 17.29 23.07 -8.39
N LEU A 306 16.39 23.04 -7.41
CA LEU A 306 15.05 23.60 -7.51
C LEU A 306 14.89 24.87 -6.67
N PRO A 307 13.96 25.78 -7.04
CA PRO A 307 13.51 26.85 -6.17
C PRO A 307 13.04 26.31 -4.83
N PHE A 308 13.26 27.10 -3.78
CA PHE A 308 12.96 26.73 -2.40
C PHE A 308 11.57 26.12 -2.22
N LEU A 309 10.55 26.72 -2.86
CA LEU A 309 9.17 26.22 -2.76
C LEU A 309 9.03 24.81 -3.31
N PHE A 310 9.43 24.55 -4.57
CA PHE A 310 9.29 23.21 -5.16
C PHE A 310 10.15 22.17 -4.44
N GLY A 311 11.36 22.55 -4.04
CA GLY A 311 12.22 21.70 -3.23
C GLY A 311 11.57 21.29 -1.90
N LEU A 312 11.02 22.27 -1.17
CA LEU A 312 10.28 22.03 0.06
C LEU A 312 9.09 21.10 -0.18
N LEU A 313 8.27 21.38 -1.19
CA LEU A 313 7.07 20.60 -1.49
C LEU A 313 7.37 19.15 -1.88
N ILE A 314 8.48 18.89 -2.58
CA ILE A 314 8.96 17.54 -2.88
C ILE A 314 9.34 16.81 -1.59
N LEU A 315 10.22 17.38 -0.77
CA LEU A 315 10.71 16.72 0.44
C LEU A 315 9.59 16.49 1.46
N ALA A 316 8.80 17.54 1.70
CA ALA A 316 7.64 17.53 2.58
C ALA A 316 6.58 16.54 2.09
N GLY A 317 6.31 16.53 0.78
CA GLY A 317 5.36 15.63 0.14
C GLY A 317 5.75 14.16 0.26
N VAL A 318 7.01 13.83 0.01
CA VAL A 318 7.49 12.43 0.12
C VAL A 318 7.45 11.94 1.57
N ILE A 319 7.88 12.75 2.54
CA ILE A 319 7.78 12.38 3.97
C ILE A 319 6.31 12.24 4.36
N GLY A 320 5.47 13.20 3.97
CA GLY A 320 4.06 13.23 4.30
C GLY A 320 3.31 12.03 3.73
N ALA A 321 3.41 11.80 2.43
CA ALA A 321 2.74 10.69 1.78
C ALA A 321 3.27 9.32 2.24
N GLY A 322 4.58 9.19 2.49
CA GLY A 322 5.13 8.00 3.13
C GLY A 322 4.58 7.77 4.54
N ALA A 323 4.42 8.83 5.33
CA ALA A 323 3.79 8.78 6.64
C ALA A 323 2.31 8.34 6.53
N SER A 324 1.56 8.88 5.58
CA SER A 324 0.18 8.48 5.29
C SER A 324 0.05 6.98 5.01
N THR A 325 0.88 6.44 4.11
CA THR A 325 0.84 5.01 3.76
C THR A 325 1.28 4.13 4.91
N ALA A 326 2.30 4.54 5.67
CA ALA A 326 2.66 3.85 6.89
C ALA A 326 1.50 3.84 7.91
N ASN A 327 0.79 4.96 8.08
CA ASN A 327 -0.41 5.03 8.92
C ASN A 327 -1.52 4.09 8.43
N GLY A 328 -1.83 4.08 7.13
CA GLY A 328 -2.80 3.16 6.53
C GLY A 328 -2.43 1.69 6.75
N GLY A 329 -1.16 1.35 6.54
CA GLY A 329 -0.66 0.00 6.77
C GLY A 329 -0.69 -0.41 8.24
N ILE A 330 -0.27 0.46 9.15
CA ILE A 330 -0.32 0.20 10.59
C ILE A 330 -1.78 -0.01 11.02
N LEU A 331 -2.70 0.83 10.58
CA LEU A 331 -4.13 0.71 10.87
C LEU A 331 -4.70 -0.62 10.33
N GLY A 332 -4.41 -0.94 9.07
CA GLY A 332 -4.88 -2.15 8.41
C GLY A 332 -4.38 -3.42 9.09
N VAL A 333 -3.07 -3.54 9.29
CA VAL A 333 -2.49 -4.73 9.91
C VAL A 333 -2.93 -4.84 11.37
N SER A 334 -2.89 -3.75 12.14
CA SER A 334 -3.31 -3.79 13.54
C SER A 334 -4.78 -4.17 13.70
N THR A 335 -5.64 -3.73 12.79
CA THR A 335 -7.06 -4.12 12.76
C THR A 335 -7.22 -5.57 12.35
N VAL A 336 -6.51 -6.06 11.33
CA VAL A 336 -6.55 -7.47 10.91
C VAL A 336 -6.06 -8.39 12.02
N LEU A 337 -4.95 -8.05 12.68
CA LEU A 337 -4.44 -8.80 13.84
C LEU A 337 -5.46 -8.80 14.99
N GLY A 338 -6.01 -7.64 15.34
CA GLY A 338 -6.96 -7.51 16.45
C GLY A 338 -8.31 -8.19 16.21
N ARG A 339 -8.86 -8.02 15.00
CA ARG A 339 -10.20 -8.48 14.64
C ARG A 339 -10.21 -9.88 14.05
N ASN A 340 -9.45 -10.10 12.98
CA ASN A 340 -9.54 -11.33 12.19
C ASN A 340 -8.75 -12.45 12.85
N ILE A 341 -7.57 -12.18 13.40
CA ILE A 341 -6.75 -13.20 14.07
C ILE A 341 -7.18 -13.35 15.53
N LEU A 342 -7.05 -12.30 16.34
CA LEU A 342 -7.24 -12.38 17.79
C LEU A 342 -8.71 -12.58 18.17
N GLN A 343 -9.62 -11.68 17.78
CA GLN A 343 -11.05 -11.77 18.13
C GLN A 343 -11.72 -12.99 17.50
N LYS A 344 -11.69 -13.11 16.17
CA LYS A 344 -12.49 -14.12 15.43
C LYS A 344 -11.92 -15.54 15.48
N ASN A 345 -10.60 -15.70 15.37
CA ASN A 345 -9.98 -17.01 15.22
C ASN A 345 -9.37 -17.54 16.53
N ILE A 346 -8.73 -16.71 17.35
CA ILE A 346 -8.08 -17.18 18.59
C ILE A 346 -9.05 -17.19 19.77
N LEU A 347 -9.56 -16.02 20.16
CA LEU A 347 -10.40 -15.86 21.36
C LEU A 347 -11.71 -16.64 21.26
N LYS A 348 -12.36 -16.62 20.10
CA LYS A 348 -13.60 -17.36 19.87
C LYS A 348 -13.42 -18.87 19.99
N LEU A 349 -12.28 -19.43 19.56
CA LEU A 349 -11.99 -20.86 19.70
C LEU A 349 -11.64 -21.24 21.14
N ILE A 350 -10.82 -20.44 21.82
CA ILE A 350 -10.41 -20.69 23.21
C ILE A 350 -11.62 -20.64 24.16
N LEU A 351 -12.50 -19.65 23.98
CA LEU A 351 -13.67 -19.48 24.84
C LEU A 351 -14.77 -20.50 24.53
N ARG A 352 -14.94 -20.91 23.26
CA ARG A 352 -15.85 -22.00 22.88
C ARG A 352 -15.42 -23.36 23.46
N ASN A 353 -14.13 -23.55 23.71
CA ASN A 353 -13.60 -24.77 24.34
C ASN A 353 -13.68 -24.75 25.87
N LYS A 354 -13.95 -23.60 26.50
CA LYS A 354 -13.97 -23.48 27.98
C LYS A 354 -15.35 -23.67 28.59
N GLU A 355 -16.44 -23.33 27.90
CA GLU A 355 -17.80 -23.45 28.44
C GLU A 355 -18.79 -23.87 27.34
N GLY A 356 -19.53 -24.94 27.58
CA GLY A 356 -20.54 -25.53 26.68
C GLY A 356 -21.82 -24.70 26.51
N GLU A 357 -21.81 -23.41 26.81
CA GLU A 357 -22.98 -22.54 26.72
C GLU A 357 -22.68 -21.25 25.96
N SER A 358 -23.75 -20.74 25.34
CA SER A 358 -23.84 -19.61 24.41
C SER A 358 -23.40 -18.25 25.00
N ASN A 359 -22.15 -18.12 25.43
CA ASN A 359 -21.57 -16.82 25.72
C ASN A 359 -21.25 -16.11 24.40
N LYS A 360 -22.20 -15.31 23.92
CA LYS A 360 -21.97 -14.24 22.95
C LYS A 360 -20.83 -13.40 23.52
N ILE A 361 -19.61 -13.56 23.01
CA ILE A 361 -18.51 -12.65 23.34
C ILE A 361 -18.96 -11.29 22.81
N ASP A 362 -19.45 -10.43 23.71
CA ASP A 362 -19.84 -9.08 23.37
C ASP A 362 -18.55 -8.26 23.19
N PHE A 363 -18.02 -8.35 21.96
CA PHE A 363 -16.95 -7.50 21.50
C PHE A 363 -17.54 -6.12 21.24
N THR A 364 -17.65 -5.34 22.30
CA THR A 364 -18.10 -3.95 22.21
C THR A 364 -17.16 -3.19 21.26
N ASP A 365 -17.72 -2.27 20.48
CA ASP A 365 -16.98 -1.42 19.54
C ASP A 365 -15.77 -0.70 20.18
N ARG A 366 -15.86 -0.39 21.48
CA ARG A 366 -14.77 0.18 22.27
C ARG A 366 -13.61 -0.79 22.53
N LYS A 367 -13.89 -2.09 22.73
CA LYS A 367 -12.86 -3.12 22.89
C LYS A 367 -12.09 -3.34 21.58
N LEU A 368 -12.81 -3.35 20.46
CA LEU A 368 -12.21 -3.41 19.12
C LEU A 368 -11.20 -2.25 18.92
N LEU A 369 -11.59 -1.03 19.29
CA LEU A 369 -10.69 0.14 19.24
C LEU A 369 -9.41 -0.05 20.06
N ILE A 370 -9.54 -0.47 21.33
CA ILE A 370 -8.38 -0.63 22.23
C ILE A 370 -7.43 -1.69 21.68
N ILE A 371 -7.96 -2.83 21.24
CA ILE A 371 -7.16 -3.94 20.72
C ILE A 371 -6.46 -3.53 19.43
N SER A 372 -7.15 -2.88 18.48
CA SER A 372 -6.51 -2.37 17.26
C SER A 372 -5.36 -1.40 17.59
N ARG A 373 -5.53 -0.52 18.59
CA ARG A 373 -4.44 0.39 19.02
C ARG A 373 -3.25 -0.34 19.63
N LEU A 374 -3.49 -1.36 20.47
CA LEU A 374 -2.41 -2.14 21.07
C LEU A 374 -1.65 -2.97 20.02
N MET A 375 -2.34 -3.52 19.03
CA MET A 375 -1.72 -4.28 17.94
C MET A 375 -0.85 -3.41 17.01
N ALA A 376 -0.98 -2.08 17.04
CA ALA A 376 -0.10 -1.20 16.28
C ALA A 376 1.36 -1.23 16.77
N LEU A 377 1.59 -1.49 18.07
CA LEU A 377 2.94 -1.53 18.67
C LEU A 377 3.84 -2.62 18.07
N PRO A 378 3.45 -3.91 18.06
CA PRO A 378 4.27 -4.95 17.45
C PRO A 378 4.45 -4.76 15.94
N VAL A 379 3.43 -4.23 15.25
CA VAL A 379 3.51 -3.94 13.80
C VAL A 379 4.61 -2.91 13.51
N VAL A 380 4.62 -1.80 14.24
CA VAL A 380 5.65 -0.76 14.10
C VAL A 380 7.02 -1.29 14.50
N GLY A 381 7.12 -2.05 15.60
CA GLY A 381 8.38 -2.66 16.03
C GLY A 381 9.00 -3.54 14.94
N LEU A 382 8.22 -4.43 14.32
CA LEU A 382 8.68 -5.28 13.23
C LEU A 382 9.06 -4.48 11.99
N ALA A 383 8.26 -3.47 11.63
CA ALA A 383 8.55 -2.62 10.47
C ALA A 383 9.84 -1.80 10.66
N VAL A 384 10.12 -1.31 11.86
CA VAL A 384 11.38 -0.62 12.19
C VAL A 384 12.57 -1.57 12.06
N VAL A 385 12.46 -2.81 12.55
CA VAL A 385 13.52 -3.81 12.39
C VAL A 385 13.80 -4.08 10.91
N LEU A 386 12.76 -4.26 10.08
CA LEU A 386 12.94 -4.43 8.64
C LEU A 386 13.59 -3.21 7.97
N ALA A 387 13.11 -2.00 8.29
CA ALA A 387 13.64 -0.75 7.77
C ALA A 387 15.11 -0.51 8.19
N TRP A 388 15.54 -1.09 9.30
CA TRP A 388 16.94 -1.05 9.75
C TRP A 388 17.82 -2.06 8.99
N VAL A 389 17.34 -3.29 8.78
CA VAL A 389 18.13 -4.37 8.16
C VAL A 389 18.18 -4.25 6.63
N LYS A 390 17.10 -3.80 5.98
CA LYS A 390 17.00 -3.69 4.52
C LYS A 390 16.30 -2.38 4.11
N PRO A 391 16.97 -1.21 4.22
CA PRO A 391 16.40 0.07 3.82
C PRO A 391 16.38 0.21 2.28
N GLU A 392 15.47 -0.47 1.59
CA GLU A 392 15.37 -0.45 0.13
C GLU A 392 13.95 -0.07 -0.34
N PRO A 393 13.59 1.23 -0.27
CA PRO A 393 12.30 1.71 -0.76
C PRO A 393 12.10 1.37 -2.24
N GLY A 394 10.88 1.02 -2.63
CA GLY A 394 10.55 0.58 -3.99
C GLY A 394 10.74 -0.93 -4.20
N ILE A 395 11.90 -1.50 -3.82
CA ILE A 395 12.09 -2.97 -3.83
C ILE A 395 11.16 -3.63 -2.80
N LEU A 396 11.14 -3.09 -1.58
CA LEU A 396 10.22 -3.56 -0.53
C LEU A 396 8.74 -3.40 -0.93
N LEU A 397 8.41 -2.39 -1.73
CA LEU A 397 7.05 -2.17 -2.25
C LEU A 397 6.64 -3.29 -3.20
N VAL A 398 7.48 -3.59 -4.18
CA VAL A 398 7.21 -4.70 -5.12
C VAL A 398 7.12 -6.02 -4.34
N LEU A 399 8.06 -6.28 -3.43
CA LEU A 399 8.08 -7.50 -2.62
C LEU A 399 6.82 -7.66 -1.76
N ALA A 400 6.32 -6.57 -1.15
CA ALA A 400 5.09 -6.61 -0.36
C ALA A 400 3.92 -7.13 -1.20
N PHE A 401 3.67 -6.50 -2.36
CA PHE A 401 2.51 -6.84 -3.18
C PHE A 401 2.65 -8.14 -3.97
N ASP A 402 3.87 -8.57 -4.22
CA ASP A 402 4.16 -9.85 -4.86
C ASP A 402 3.68 -11.05 -4.02
N VAL A 403 3.92 -11.05 -2.71
CA VAL A 403 3.49 -12.13 -1.81
C VAL A 403 1.96 -12.32 -1.85
N VAL A 404 1.22 -11.22 -1.83
CA VAL A 404 -0.25 -11.25 -1.86
C VAL A 404 -0.80 -11.44 -3.27
N PHE A 405 -0.06 -11.06 -4.31
CA PHE A 405 -0.39 -11.38 -5.70
C PHE A 405 -0.37 -12.90 -5.95
N ALA A 406 0.65 -13.58 -5.44
CA ALA A 406 0.81 -15.03 -5.58
C ALA A 406 -0.34 -15.82 -4.94
N GLY A 407 -0.77 -15.43 -3.73
CA GLY A 407 -1.72 -16.22 -2.93
C GLY A 407 -3.16 -15.70 -2.92
N CYS A 408 -3.36 -14.39 -2.80
CA CYS A 408 -4.65 -13.82 -2.39
C CYS A 408 -5.49 -13.31 -3.56
N PHE A 409 -4.86 -12.81 -4.64
CA PHE A 409 -5.57 -12.17 -5.75
C PHE A 409 -6.57 -13.11 -6.45
N VAL A 410 -6.16 -14.34 -6.76
CA VAL A 410 -7.00 -15.32 -7.47
C VAL A 410 -8.27 -15.66 -6.65
N PRO A 411 -8.19 -16.03 -5.36
CA PRO A 411 -9.39 -16.21 -4.55
C PRO A 411 -10.23 -14.94 -4.37
N LEU A 412 -9.64 -13.72 -4.36
CA LEU A 412 -10.43 -12.49 -4.36
C LEU A 412 -11.30 -12.39 -5.63
N ALA A 413 -10.66 -12.45 -6.80
CA ALA A 413 -11.33 -12.33 -8.09
C ALA A 413 -12.35 -13.45 -8.30
N GLY A 414 -11.97 -14.70 -8.03
CA GLY A 414 -12.85 -15.86 -8.11
C GLY A 414 -14.01 -15.78 -7.11
N GLY A 415 -13.79 -15.23 -5.92
CA GLY A 415 -14.82 -15.09 -4.90
C GLY A 415 -15.94 -14.14 -5.30
N ILE A 416 -15.58 -13.02 -5.93
CA ILE A 416 -16.51 -11.98 -6.39
C ILE A 416 -17.23 -12.40 -7.67
N TYR A 417 -16.52 -12.96 -8.66
CA TYR A 417 -17.08 -13.15 -10.00
C TYR A 417 -17.45 -14.59 -10.35
N TRP A 418 -16.93 -15.59 -9.62
CA TRP A 418 -17.16 -17.00 -9.94
C TRP A 418 -18.02 -17.70 -8.90
N LYS A 419 -19.27 -18.01 -9.31
CA LYS A 419 -20.27 -18.69 -8.47
C LYS A 419 -19.79 -20.03 -7.93
N LYS A 420 -18.90 -20.72 -8.65
CA LYS A 420 -18.40 -22.06 -8.32
C LYS A 420 -17.20 -22.09 -7.37
N ALA A 421 -16.62 -20.94 -7.02
CA ALA A 421 -15.49 -20.90 -6.11
C ALA A 421 -15.86 -21.44 -4.71
N ASN A 422 -14.96 -22.16 -4.07
CA ASN A 422 -15.19 -22.74 -2.74
C ASN A 422 -13.93 -22.72 -1.86
N THR A 423 -14.10 -23.10 -0.60
CA THR A 423 -13.04 -23.06 0.42
C THR A 423 -11.81 -23.87 0.02
N ALA A 424 -11.98 -25.11 -0.45
CA ALA A 424 -10.85 -25.97 -0.79
C ALA A 424 -10.02 -25.37 -1.94
N GLY A 425 -10.67 -24.90 -3.02
CA GLY A 425 -9.96 -24.24 -4.11
C GLY A 425 -9.21 -22.99 -3.64
N ALA A 426 -9.82 -22.16 -2.79
CA ALA A 426 -9.17 -20.98 -2.22
C ALA A 426 -7.95 -21.33 -1.36
N VAL A 427 -8.05 -22.31 -0.46
CA VAL A 427 -6.92 -22.76 0.36
C VAL A 427 -5.78 -23.28 -0.50
N THR A 428 -6.08 -24.16 -1.46
CA THR A 428 -5.03 -24.75 -2.30
C THR A 428 -4.36 -23.69 -3.18
N ALA A 429 -5.12 -22.73 -3.71
CA ALA A 429 -4.59 -21.61 -4.49
C ALA A 429 -3.64 -20.72 -3.65
N ILE A 430 -4.05 -20.36 -2.43
CA ILE A 430 -3.24 -19.56 -1.51
C ILE A 430 -1.93 -20.27 -1.18
N VAL A 431 -2.01 -21.54 -0.77
CA VAL A 431 -0.84 -22.32 -0.34
C VAL A 431 0.09 -22.61 -1.52
N ALA A 432 -0.43 -23.10 -2.64
CA ALA A 432 0.38 -23.43 -3.81
C ALA A 432 1.04 -22.18 -4.41
N GLY A 433 0.29 -21.08 -4.56
CA GLY A 433 0.83 -19.81 -5.06
C GLY A 433 1.91 -19.25 -4.13
N SER A 434 1.64 -19.16 -2.82
CA SER A 434 2.61 -18.59 -1.88
C SER A 434 3.87 -19.44 -1.75
N LEU A 435 3.74 -20.78 -1.72
CA LEU A 435 4.90 -21.68 -1.67
C LEU A 435 5.73 -21.61 -2.96
N LEU A 436 5.07 -21.63 -4.12
CA LEU A 436 5.79 -21.49 -5.39
C LEU A 436 6.54 -20.16 -5.45
N ARG A 437 5.94 -19.06 -4.95
CA ARG A 437 6.61 -17.76 -4.90
C ARG A 437 7.90 -17.81 -4.10
N VAL A 438 7.89 -18.43 -2.92
CA VAL A 438 9.09 -18.57 -2.06
C VAL A 438 10.14 -19.46 -2.73
N ILE A 439 9.72 -20.58 -3.33
CA ILE A 439 10.64 -21.49 -4.02
C ILE A 439 11.31 -20.77 -5.20
N LEU A 440 10.52 -20.11 -6.05
CA LEU A 440 11.07 -19.42 -7.22
C LEU A 440 11.92 -18.21 -6.83
N TYR A 441 11.65 -17.54 -5.72
CA TYR A 441 12.51 -16.47 -5.20
C TYR A 441 13.96 -16.95 -5.00
N ILE A 442 14.13 -18.19 -4.54
CA ILE A 442 15.42 -18.78 -4.19
C ILE A 442 16.08 -19.43 -5.41
N VAL A 443 15.28 -20.07 -6.27
CA VAL A 443 15.78 -20.94 -7.35
C VAL A 443 15.98 -20.19 -8.67
N ILE A 444 15.21 -19.13 -8.95
CA ILE A 444 15.28 -18.46 -10.25
C ILE A 444 16.60 -17.67 -10.40
N PRO A 445 17.36 -17.90 -11.48
CA PRO A 445 18.60 -17.18 -11.71
C PRO A 445 18.35 -15.73 -12.14
N GLU A 446 19.34 -14.85 -11.91
CA GLU A 446 19.28 -13.41 -12.22
C GLU A 446 18.66 -13.06 -13.59
N PRO A 447 19.02 -13.72 -14.71
CA PRO A 447 18.48 -13.35 -16.03
C PRO A 447 16.98 -13.61 -16.20
N LEU A 448 16.40 -14.45 -15.33
CA LEU A 448 15.00 -14.86 -15.35
C LEU A 448 14.19 -14.24 -14.20
N LYS A 449 14.80 -13.34 -13.41
CA LYS A 449 14.08 -12.62 -12.35
C LYS A 449 12.84 -11.93 -12.89
N GLY A 450 11.79 -11.93 -12.07
CA GLY A 450 10.44 -11.51 -12.45
C GLY A 450 9.53 -12.68 -12.83
N LEU A 451 10.06 -13.79 -13.35
CA LEU A 451 9.27 -15.02 -13.49
C LEU A 451 8.86 -15.59 -12.13
N ASP A 452 9.63 -15.32 -11.09
CA ASP A 452 9.32 -15.70 -9.71
C ASP A 452 8.08 -14.98 -9.19
N THR A 453 7.76 -13.81 -9.74
CA THR A 453 6.53 -13.05 -9.47
C THR A 453 5.38 -13.44 -10.42
N LEU A 454 5.67 -13.72 -11.69
CA LEU A 454 4.64 -13.95 -12.72
C LEU A 454 4.03 -15.36 -12.70
N LEU A 455 4.82 -16.39 -12.40
CA LEU A 455 4.36 -17.78 -12.44
C LEU A 455 3.45 -18.18 -11.26
N PRO A 456 3.69 -17.74 -10.00
CA PRO A 456 2.88 -18.20 -8.88
C PRO A 456 1.37 -17.88 -8.96
N PRO A 457 0.93 -16.68 -9.37
CA PRO A 457 -0.49 -16.39 -9.57
C PRO A 457 -1.13 -17.25 -10.66
N VAL A 458 -0.37 -17.59 -11.71
CA VAL A 458 -0.85 -18.50 -12.77
C VAL A 458 -1.07 -19.89 -12.21
N LEU A 459 -0.13 -20.42 -11.42
CA LEU A 459 -0.33 -21.70 -10.73
C LEU A 459 -1.52 -21.64 -9.77
N SER A 460 -1.63 -20.55 -9.01
CA SER A 460 -2.75 -20.29 -8.10
C SER A 460 -4.08 -20.42 -8.83
N LEU A 461 -4.22 -19.81 -10.02
CA LEU A 461 -5.40 -19.93 -10.88
C LEU A 461 -5.62 -21.36 -11.42
N LEU A 462 -4.55 -21.99 -11.92
CA LEU A 462 -4.60 -23.34 -12.49
C LEU A 462 -4.99 -24.40 -11.47
N VAL A 463 -4.69 -24.20 -10.19
CA VAL A 463 -5.10 -25.11 -9.12
C VAL A 463 -6.46 -24.71 -8.54
N PHE A 464 -6.76 -23.41 -8.45
CA PHE A 464 -8.03 -22.90 -7.94
C PHE A 464 -9.23 -23.47 -8.70
N ILE A 465 -9.21 -23.42 -10.04
CA ILE A 465 -10.37 -23.81 -10.86
C ILE A 465 -10.67 -25.32 -10.73
N PRO A 466 -9.73 -26.25 -10.99
CA PRO A 466 -10.02 -27.68 -10.95
C PRO A 466 -10.37 -28.15 -9.55
N VAL A 467 -9.67 -27.68 -8.51
CA VAL A 467 -9.97 -28.05 -7.12
C VAL A 467 -11.36 -27.57 -6.73
N SER A 468 -11.72 -26.32 -7.06
CA SER A 468 -13.07 -25.83 -6.76
C SER A 468 -14.17 -26.65 -7.44
N LEU A 469 -13.96 -27.09 -8.68
CA LEU A 469 -14.92 -27.94 -9.39
C LEU A 469 -14.99 -29.36 -8.81
N ALA A 470 -13.84 -29.96 -8.48
CA ALA A 470 -13.77 -31.31 -7.96
C ALA A 470 -14.38 -31.44 -6.56
N THR A 471 -14.29 -30.40 -5.73
CA THR A 471 -14.67 -30.47 -4.31
C THR A 471 -16.03 -29.85 -3.99
N GLN A 472 -16.87 -29.51 -4.98
CA GLN A 472 -18.16 -28.84 -4.74
C GLN A 472 -19.09 -29.63 -3.82
N LYS A 473 -19.06 -30.97 -3.88
CA LYS A 473 -19.88 -31.82 -3.02
C LYS A 473 -19.48 -31.72 -1.54
N LYS A 474 -18.17 -31.61 -1.26
CA LYS A 474 -17.63 -31.56 0.11
C LYS A 474 -17.58 -30.13 0.66
N TYR A 475 -17.31 -29.16 -0.21
CA TYR A 475 -17.24 -27.74 0.12
C TYR A 475 -18.17 -26.98 -0.85
N PRO A 476 -19.46 -26.87 -0.51
CA PRO A 476 -20.41 -26.17 -1.38
C PRO A 476 -20.04 -24.68 -1.50
N PRO A 477 -20.17 -24.09 -2.70
CA PRO A 477 -19.86 -22.68 -2.90
C PRO A 477 -20.89 -21.79 -2.22
N ASN A 478 -20.44 -20.78 -1.48
CA ASN A 478 -21.29 -19.78 -0.83
C ASN A 478 -21.19 -18.43 -1.54
N HIS A 479 -21.75 -18.33 -2.74
CA HIS A 479 -21.69 -17.09 -3.52
C HIS A 479 -22.69 -16.03 -3.02
N GLU A 480 -23.82 -16.43 -2.44
CA GLU A 480 -24.85 -15.51 -1.91
C GLU A 480 -24.34 -14.66 -0.74
N ALA A 481 -23.26 -15.09 -0.08
CA ALA A 481 -22.59 -14.32 0.96
C ALA A 481 -22.15 -12.92 0.51
N ILE A 482 -21.91 -12.69 -0.79
CA ILE A 482 -21.53 -11.38 -1.33
C ILE A 482 -22.70 -10.40 -1.41
N SER A 483 -23.93 -10.91 -1.51
CA SER A 483 -25.15 -10.09 -1.56
C SER A 483 -25.69 -9.75 -0.18
N ARG A 484 -25.27 -10.47 0.87
CA ARG A 484 -25.70 -10.19 2.24
C ARG A 484 -25.05 -8.90 2.75
N VAL A 485 -25.89 -7.95 3.16
CA VAL A 485 -25.48 -6.71 3.83
C VAL A 485 -25.75 -6.87 5.33
N PRO A 486 -24.73 -7.06 6.17
CA PRO A 486 -24.92 -7.24 7.60
C PRO A 486 -25.33 -5.94 8.31
N THR A 487 -25.95 -6.10 9.47
CA THR A 487 -26.22 -4.99 10.40
C THR A 487 -24.92 -4.49 11.05
N ASP A 488 -24.95 -3.30 11.64
CA ASP A 488 -23.76 -2.76 12.32
C ASP A 488 -23.31 -3.62 13.51
N GLU A 489 -24.27 -4.22 14.23
CA GLU A 489 -24.00 -5.14 15.35
C GLU A 489 -23.33 -6.43 14.88
N GLU A 490 -23.81 -7.02 13.77
CA GLU A 490 -23.17 -8.17 13.13
C GLU A 490 -21.74 -7.80 12.71
N VAL A 491 -21.56 -6.64 12.07
CA VAL A 491 -20.25 -6.13 11.64
C VAL A 491 -19.28 -6.04 12.82
N ILE A 492 -19.69 -5.45 13.94
CA ILE A 492 -18.82 -5.27 15.12
C ILE A 492 -18.51 -6.60 15.81
N SER A 493 -19.53 -7.43 16.03
CA SER A 493 -19.38 -8.75 16.68
C SER A 493 -18.59 -9.76 15.83
N GLY A 494 -18.55 -9.57 14.51
CA GLY A 494 -17.88 -10.47 13.59
C GLY A 494 -18.65 -11.78 13.34
N VAL A 495 -19.97 -11.78 13.59
CA VAL A 495 -20.85 -12.94 13.41
C VAL A 495 -21.78 -12.69 12.21
N TYR A 496 -21.31 -13.02 11.01
CA TYR A 496 -22.11 -12.97 9.78
C TYR A 496 -21.52 -13.84 8.68
#